data_AF-A0A3C1UFV7-F1
#
_entry.id   AF-A0A3C1UFV7-F1
#
_cell.length_a   1.000
_cell.length_b   1.000
_cell.length_c   1.000
_cell.angle_alpha   90.00
_cell.angle_beta   90.00
_cell.angle_gamma   90.00
#
_symmetry.space_group_name_H-M   'P 1'
#
loop_
_entity.id
_entity.type
_entity.pdbx_description
1 polymer ?
#
loop_
_entity_poly.entity_id
_entity_poly.type
_entity_poly.pdbx_seq_one_letter_code
_entity_poly.pdbx_strand_id
1 'polypeptide(L)'
;VICPFAIEKQTHRSDIPFGIFAAVLLTMFVNDSWNPGIDENILSRLDGGVLLIIFISYFIYTLFIKAKNPQEAKEEMDQDATSSLEGKKPALLWVIAAVSLGALLCGGQLFLDSAINLARAWGMSEAVISITIVAVGTSLPELITSVLAACKNNPQLALGNILGSNVFNILMILGLTASITPIHVEGINAIDFMVMIGATVATFIVTYTFKKKKFDRAEGMIFLLCYIAYTIYLLMR
;
A
#
# COMPACT_ATOMS: atom_id res chain seq x y z
N VAL A 1 -11.24 16.79 -4.13
CA VAL A 1 -10.63 17.90 -3.36
C VAL A 1 -9.17 17.55 -3.14
N ILE A 2 -8.23 18.25 -3.78
CA ILE A 2 -6.80 18.02 -3.56
C ILE A 2 -6.36 19.06 -2.52
N CYS A 3 -6.14 18.63 -1.27
CA CYS A 3 -5.70 19.52 -0.19
C CYS A 3 -4.16 19.54 -0.14
N PRO A 4 -3.51 20.70 -0.35
CA PRO A 4 -2.07 20.81 -0.14
C PRO A 4 -1.77 20.74 1.36
N PHE A 5 -0.72 20.03 1.75
CA PHE A 5 -0.46 19.79 3.17
C PHE A 5 1.03 19.81 3.49
N ALA A 6 1.39 20.16 4.72
CA ALA A 6 2.78 20.25 5.14
C ALA A 6 3.31 18.93 5.73
N ILE A 7 4.51 18.51 5.31
CA ILE A 7 5.21 17.31 5.81
C ILE A 7 6.16 17.77 6.93
N GLU A 8 5.80 17.51 8.19
CA GLU A 8 6.72 17.65 9.32
C GLU A 8 7.57 16.40 9.54
N LYS A 9 8.65 16.57 10.32
CA LYS A 9 9.99 16.20 9.88
C LYS A 9 10.46 14.78 10.24
N GLN A 10 9.71 13.97 10.98
CA GLN A 10 10.40 12.98 11.84
C GLN A 10 10.08 11.49 11.69
N THR A 11 8.91 11.04 11.21
CA THR A 11 8.64 9.58 11.19
C THR A 11 8.64 8.94 9.79
N HIS A 12 8.51 9.73 8.71
CA HIS A 12 8.42 9.19 7.34
C HIS A 12 9.76 8.81 6.69
N ARG A 13 10.90 9.05 7.37
CA ARG A 13 12.23 8.89 6.77
C ARG A 13 12.68 7.44 6.63
N SER A 14 12.16 6.52 7.45
CA SER A 14 12.46 5.09 7.35
C SER A 14 11.62 4.41 6.27
N ASP A 15 10.33 4.73 6.20
CA ASP A 15 9.37 3.89 5.51
C ASP A 15 9.49 3.99 3.99
N ILE A 16 9.85 5.17 3.46
CA ILE A 16 10.04 5.35 2.02
C ILE A 16 11.26 4.56 1.49
N PRO A 17 12.47 4.67 2.06
CA PRO A 17 13.60 3.81 1.68
C PRO A 17 13.28 2.31 1.77
N PHE A 18 12.55 1.88 2.81
CA PHE A 18 12.14 0.48 2.94
C PHE A 18 11.13 0.07 1.86
N GLY A 19 10.22 0.94 1.44
CA GLY A 19 9.33 0.71 0.31
C GLY A 19 10.09 0.51 -1.00
N ILE A 20 11.09 1.35 -1.28
CA ILE A 20 11.95 1.19 -2.47
C ILE A 20 12.70 -0.13 -2.38
N PHE A 21 13.29 -0.45 -1.23
CA PHE A 21 13.99 -1.70 -1.00
C PHE A 21 13.08 -2.91 -1.25
N ALA A 22 11.86 -2.92 -0.69
CA ALA A 22 10.89 -3.99 -0.88
C ALA A 22 10.49 -4.15 -2.36
N ALA A 23 10.24 -3.04 -3.08
CA ALA A 23 9.90 -3.06 -4.50
C ALA A 23 11.04 -3.60 -5.38
N VAL A 24 12.28 -3.20 -5.09
CA VAL A 24 13.47 -3.72 -5.79
C VAL A 24 13.67 -5.20 -5.47
N LEU A 25 13.59 -5.58 -4.20
CA LEU A 25 13.74 -6.97 -3.77
C LEU A 25 12.71 -7.89 -4.42
N LEU A 26 11.45 -7.48 -4.47
CA LEU A 26 10.39 -8.22 -5.16
C LEU A 26 10.72 -8.39 -6.64
N THR A 27 11.19 -7.33 -7.30
CA THR A 27 11.60 -7.40 -8.71
C THR A 27 12.74 -8.39 -8.91
N MET A 28 13.68 -8.48 -7.97
CA MET A 28 14.78 -9.45 -8.03
C MET A 28 14.30 -10.89 -7.84
N PHE A 29 13.34 -11.14 -6.95
CA PHE A 29 12.81 -12.48 -6.70
C PHE A 29 11.85 -12.98 -7.77
N VAL A 30 11.09 -12.07 -8.40
CA VAL A 30 10.16 -12.47 -9.46
C VAL A 30 10.86 -12.63 -10.80
N ASN A 31 11.96 -11.89 -11.04
CA ASN A 31 12.69 -11.93 -12.31
C ASN A 31 13.67 -13.12 -12.38
N ASP A 32 13.12 -14.33 -12.28
CA ASP A 32 13.85 -15.60 -12.47
C ASP A 32 14.31 -15.80 -13.93
N SER A 33 13.84 -14.96 -14.85
CA SER A 33 14.31 -14.86 -16.24
C SER A 33 15.82 -14.56 -16.37
N TRP A 34 16.50 -14.14 -15.29
CA TRP A 34 17.95 -13.96 -15.26
C TRP A 34 18.71 -15.29 -15.13
N ASN A 35 18.05 -16.36 -14.67
CA ASN A 35 18.65 -17.68 -14.52
C ASN A 35 18.46 -18.50 -15.82
N PRO A 36 19.52 -18.93 -16.51
CA PRO A 36 19.37 -19.70 -17.74
C PRO A 36 18.69 -21.05 -17.45
N GLY A 37 17.46 -21.24 -17.92
CA GLY A 37 16.71 -22.51 -17.83
C GLY A 37 15.36 -22.46 -17.11
N ILE A 38 14.89 -21.30 -16.65
CA ILE A 38 13.56 -21.10 -16.08
C ILE A 38 12.78 -20.15 -17.01
N ASP A 39 11.76 -20.66 -17.71
CA ASP A 39 10.96 -19.88 -18.67
C ASP A 39 9.81 -19.10 -18.01
N GLU A 40 9.55 -19.33 -16.72
CA GLU A 40 8.43 -18.75 -15.98
C GLU A 40 8.91 -17.96 -14.76
N ASN A 41 8.38 -16.76 -14.57
CA ASN A 41 8.64 -15.96 -13.37
C ASN A 41 7.84 -16.55 -12.19
N ILE A 42 8.52 -17.12 -11.20
CA ILE A 42 7.88 -17.77 -10.05
C ILE A 42 8.43 -17.16 -8.77
N LEU A 43 7.54 -16.75 -7.87
CA LEU A 43 7.92 -16.41 -6.51
C LEU A 43 7.92 -17.69 -5.67
N SER A 44 9.10 -18.18 -5.32
CA SER A 44 9.25 -19.47 -4.65
C SER A 44 8.87 -19.40 -3.16
N ARG A 45 8.73 -20.58 -2.54
CA ARG A 45 8.52 -20.68 -1.08
C ARG A 45 9.69 -20.10 -0.28
N LEU A 46 10.91 -20.21 -0.80
CA LEU A 46 12.10 -19.66 -0.16
C LEU A 46 12.06 -18.14 -0.21
N ASP A 47 11.70 -17.55 -1.36
CA ASP A 47 11.57 -16.09 -1.50
C ASP A 47 10.51 -15.54 -0.57
N GLY A 48 9.35 -16.23 -0.47
CA GLY A 48 8.32 -15.90 0.51
C GLY A 48 8.84 -15.92 1.94
N GLY A 49 9.64 -16.93 2.30
CA GLY A 49 10.27 -17.04 3.62
C GLY A 49 11.24 -15.89 3.89
N VAL A 50 12.04 -15.49 2.89
CA VAL A 50 12.95 -14.34 2.99
C VAL A 50 12.18 -13.03 3.16
N LEU A 51 11.11 -12.81 2.39
CA LEU A 51 10.23 -11.64 2.53
C LEU A 51 9.65 -11.54 3.94
N LEU A 52 9.20 -12.65 4.51
CA LEU A 52 8.70 -12.70 5.89
C LEU A 52 9.78 -12.41 6.94
N ILE A 53 10.99 -12.94 6.78
CA ILE A 53 12.11 -12.65 7.70
C ILE A 53 12.44 -11.16 7.67
N ILE A 54 12.44 -10.55 6.48
CA ILE A 54 12.67 -9.12 6.31
C ILE A 54 11.53 -8.32 6.94
N PHE A 55 10.27 -8.74 6.75
CA PHE A 55 9.11 -8.11 7.39
C PHE A 55 9.24 -8.13 8.91
N ILE A 56 9.52 -9.28 9.50
CA ILE A 56 9.68 -9.44 10.96
C ILE A 56 10.83 -8.56 11.46
N SER A 57 11.97 -8.56 10.75
CA SER A 57 13.13 -7.73 11.11
C SER A 57 12.80 -6.24 11.07
N TYR A 58 12.09 -5.79 10.02
CA TYR A 58 11.62 -4.41 9.87
C TYR A 58 10.60 -4.02 10.95
N PHE A 59 9.64 -4.92 11.24
CA PHE A 59 8.62 -4.71 12.25
C PHE A 59 9.25 -4.57 13.65
N ILE A 60 10.16 -5.48 13.99
CA ILE A 60 10.92 -5.43 15.25
C ILE A 60 11.76 -4.15 15.34
N TYR A 61 12.47 -3.78 14.27
CA TYR A 61 13.26 -2.55 14.22
C TYR A 61 12.39 -1.30 14.50
N THR A 62 11.22 -1.23 13.87
CA THR A 62 10.26 -0.14 14.05
C THR A 62 9.75 -0.08 15.49
N LEU A 63 9.42 -1.23 16.09
CA LEU A 63 8.99 -1.31 17.49
C LEU A 63 10.08 -0.82 18.44
N PHE A 64 11.34 -1.20 18.22
CA PHE A 64 12.46 -0.77 19.06
C PHE A 64 12.73 0.73 18.97
N ILE A 65 12.62 1.33 17.77
CA ILE A 65 12.76 2.79 17.62
C ILE A 65 11.66 3.52 18.37
N LYS A 66 10.39 3.12 18.19
CA LYS A 66 9.26 3.75 18.87
C LYS A 66 9.32 3.56 20.39
N ALA A 67 9.79 2.41 20.86
CA ALA A 67 10.00 2.16 22.29
C ALA A 67 11.14 3.02 22.88
N LYS A 68 12.17 3.35 22.09
CA LYS A 68 13.30 4.17 22.52
C LYS A 68 12.98 5.67 22.57
N ASN A 69 12.00 6.12 21.79
CA ASN A 69 11.52 7.50 21.79
C ASN A 69 10.04 7.61 22.24
N PRO A 70 9.72 7.37 23.53
CA PRO A 70 8.34 7.41 24.03
C PRO A 70 7.65 8.76 23.85
N GLN A 71 8.44 9.84 23.81
CA GLN A 71 7.95 11.20 23.68
C GLN A 71 7.42 11.48 22.27
N GLU A 72 8.08 10.95 21.24
CA GLU A 72 7.63 11.03 19.85
C GLU A 72 6.37 10.16 19.63
N ALA A 73 6.32 8.96 20.23
CA ALA A 73 5.13 8.10 20.16
C ALA A 73 3.89 8.75 20.81
N LYS A 74 4.09 9.57 21.85
CA LYS A 74 3.01 10.29 22.52
C LYS A 74 2.53 11.50 21.72
N GLU A 75 3.43 12.23 21.07
CA GLU A 75 3.07 13.33 20.15
C GLU A 75 2.31 12.84 18.90
N GLU A 76 2.67 11.67 18.35
CA GLU A 76 1.89 11.00 17.29
C GLU A 76 0.48 10.62 17.77
N MET A 77 0.39 10.01 18.96
CA MET A 77 -0.91 9.63 19.53
C MET A 77 -1.80 10.86 19.80
N ASP A 78 -1.25 11.97 20.29
CA ASP A 78 -2.01 13.19 20.62
C ASP A 78 -2.48 13.97 19.37
N GLN A 79 -1.73 13.93 18.26
CA GLN A 79 -2.18 14.48 16.97
C GLN A 79 -3.29 13.64 16.31
N ASP A 80 -3.29 12.33 16.54
CA ASP A 80 -4.27 11.39 15.99
C ASP A 80 -5.49 11.16 16.91
N ALA A 81 -5.42 11.57 18.18
CA ALA A 81 -6.45 11.37 19.21
C ALA A 81 -7.62 12.37 19.14
N THR A 82 -8.23 12.54 17.97
CA THR A 82 -9.67 12.92 17.91
C THR A 82 -10.53 11.67 17.79
N SER A 83 -10.25 10.66 18.62
CA SER A 83 -11.11 9.48 18.69
C SER A 83 -12.32 9.82 19.55
N SER A 84 -13.52 9.85 18.96
CA SER A 84 -14.78 10.05 19.69
C SER A 84 -15.08 8.91 20.70
N LEU A 85 -14.20 7.92 20.80
CA LEU A 85 -14.30 6.74 21.65
C LEU A 85 -13.33 6.78 22.85
N GLU A 86 -12.60 7.88 23.03
CA GLU A 86 -11.68 8.05 24.15
C GLU A 86 -12.44 7.97 25.49
N GLY A 87 -11.85 7.30 26.48
CA GLY A 87 -12.45 7.11 27.82
C GLY A 87 -13.56 6.04 27.90
N LYS A 88 -13.87 5.32 26.83
CA LYS A 88 -14.81 4.18 26.88
C LYS A 88 -14.17 2.94 27.51
N LYS A 89 -15.00 2.06 28.10
CA LYS A 89 -14.56 0.81 28.73
C LYS A 89 -13.84 -0.10 27.71
N PRO A 90 -12.76 -0.80 28.09
CA PRO A 90 -11.98 -1.62 27.15
C PRO A 90 -12.81 -2.74 26.50
N ALA A 91 -13.76 -3.33 27.24
CA ALA A 91 -14.67 -4.34 26.68
C ALA A 91 -15.56 -3.77 25.55
N LEU A 92 -16.01 -2.51 25.66
CA LEU A 92 -16.79 -1.86 24.62
C LEU A 92 -15.92 -1.57 23.38
N LEU A 93 -14.66 -1.18 23.58
CA LEU A 93 -13.72 -0.95 22.48
C LEU A 93 -13.46 -2.25 21.68
N TRP A 94 -13.29 -3.38 22.36
CA TRP A 94 -13.15 -4.68 21.69
C TRP A 94 -14.39 -5.06 20.88
N VAL A 95 -15.59 -4.84 21.43
CA VAL A 95 -16.85 -5.08 20.70
C VAL A 95 -16.95 -4.17 19.48
N ILE A 96 -16.69 -2.87 19.64
CA ILE A 96 -16.70 -1.91 18.52
C ILE A 96 -15.68 -2.32 17.46
N ALA A 97 -14.47 -2.71 17.84
CA ALA A 97 -13.43 -3.16 16.91
C ALA A 97 -13.87 -4.41 16.14
N ALA A 98 -14.43 -5.41 16.82
CA ALA A 98 -14.92 -6.64 16.18
C ALA A 98 -16.07 -6.36 15.20
N VAL A 99 -17.05 -5.53 15.60
CA VAL A 99 -18.18 -5.13 14.74
C VAL A 99 -17.69 -4.32 13.55
N SER A 100 -16.76 -3.38 13.76
CA SER A 100 -16.20 -2.55 12.69
C SER A 100 -15.41 -3.37 11.67
N LEU A 101 -14.64 -4.36 12.14
CA LEU A 101 -13.93 -5.30 11.29
C LEU A 101 -14.90 -6.16 10.47
N GLY A 102 -15.95 -6.68 11.10
CA GLY A 102 -17.01 -7.42 10.40
C GLY A 102 -17.70 -6.57 9.33
N ALA A 103 -18.06 -5.32 9.66
CA ALA A 103 -18.64 -4.39 8.70
C ALA A 103 -17.70 -4.06 7.53
N LEU A 104 -16.39 -3.93 7.80
CA LEU A 104 -15.38 -3.69 6.77
C LEU A 104 -15.27 -4.87 5.80
N LEU A 105 -15.19 -6.10 6.32
CA LEU A 105 -15.08 -7.31 5.51
C LEU A 105 -16.34 -7.55 4.66
N CYS A 106 -17.52 -7.49 5.28
CA CYS A 106 -18.78 -7.72 4.58
C CYS A 106 -19.09 -6.58 3.59
N GLY A 107 -18.86 -5.32 3.97
CA GLY A 107 -19.09 -4.17 3.10
C GLY A 107 -18.17 -4.16 1.89
N GLY A 108 -16.89 -4.50 2.09
CA GLY A 108 -15.91 -4.62 1.00
C GLY A 108 -16.27 -5.73 0.00
N GLN A 109 -16.61 -6.93 0.48
CA GLN A 109 -17.03 -8.04 -0.37
C GLN A 109 -18.30 -7.70 -1.15
N LEU A 110 -19.34 -7.18 -0.48
CA LEU A 110 -20.60 -6.82 -1.12
C LEU A 110 -20.40 -5.76 -2.21
N PHE A 111 -19.57 -4.75 -1.94
CA PHE A 111 -19.23 -3.73 -2.91
C PHE A 111 -18.50 -4.32 -4.13
N LEU A 112 -17.48 -5.13 -3.88
CA LEU A 112 -16.66 -5.74 -4.94
C LEU A 112 -17.50 -6.65 -5.84
N ASP A 113 -18.30 -7.54 -5.24
CA ASP A 113 -19.18 -8.47 -5.96
C ASP A 113 -20.21 -7.70 -6.81
N SER A 114 -20.80 -6.64 -6.25
CA SER A 114 -21.75 -5.80 -6.96
C SER A 114 -21.09 -5.09 -8.16
N ALA A 115 -19.87 -4.57 -7.99
CA ALA A 115 -19.13 -3.90 -9.05
C ALA A 115 -18.72 -4.86 -10.18
N ILE A 116 -18.26 -6.07 -9.84
CA ILE A 116 -17.95 -7.13 -10.81
C ILE A 116 -19.19 -7.51 -11.61
N ASN A 117 -20.32 -7.74 -10.94
CA ASN A 117 -21.57 -8.11 -11.62
C ASN A 117 -22.09 -7.00 -12.55
N LEU A 118 -21.96 -5.73 -12.15
CA LEU A 118 -22.32 -4.59 -13.01
C LEU A 118 -21.43 -4.53 -14.26
N ALA A 119 -20.12 -4.75 -14.11
CA ALA A 119 -19.19 -4.76 -15.23
C ALA A 119 -19.43 -5.91 -16.21
N ARG A 120 -19.75 -7.10 -15.69
CA ARG A 120 -20.21 -8.24 -16.52
C ARG A 120 -21.49 -7.90 -17.28
N ALA A 121 -22.45 -7.25 -16.63
CA ALA A 121 -23.68 -6.81 -17.28
C ALA A 121 -23.44 -5.77 -18.40
N TRP A 122 -22.35 -5.00 -18.31
CA TRP A 122 -21.89 -4.10 -19.37
C TRP A 122 -21.02 -4.77 -20.44
N GLY A 123 -20.84 -6.09 -20.38
CA GLY A 123 -20.08 -6.85 -21.39
C GLY A 123 -18.56 -6.70 -21.27
N MET A 124 -18.05 -6.25 -20.12
CA MET A 124 -16.60 -6.19 -19.87
C MET A 124 -16.03 -7.60 -19.74
N SER A 125 -14.84 -7.83 -20.30
CA SER A 125 -14.16 -9.13 -20.16
C SER A 125 -13.63 -9.33 -18.74
N GLU A 126 -13.51 -10.59 -18.31
CA GLU A 126 -12.95 -10.92 -16.98
C GLU A 126 -11.54 -10.35 -16.76
N ALA A 127 -10.73 -10.29 -17.83
CA ALA A 127 -9.40 -9.67 -17.78
C ALA A 127 -9.49 -8.18 -17.41
N VAL A 128 -10.35 -7.41 -18.08
CA VAL A 128 -10.53 -5.98 -17.80
C VAL A 128 -11.10 -5.78 -16.40
N ILE A 129 -12.07 -6.59 -15.98
CA ILE A 129 -12.65 -6.52 -14.62
C ILE A 129 -11.57 -6.76 -13.55
N SER A 130 -10.71 -7.76 -13.75
CA SER A 130 -9.67 -8.13 -12.80
C SER A 130 -8.63 -7.02 -12.67
N ILE A 131 -8.19 -6.44 -13.78
CA ILE A 131 -7.16 -5.41 -13.80
C ILE A 131 -7.68 -4.04 -13.33
N THR A 132 -8.99 -3.79 -13.44
CA THR A 132 -9.58 -2.49 -13.06
C THR A 132 -10.33 -2.57 -11.74
N ILE A 133 -11.49 -3.22 -11.74
CA ILE A 133 -12.43 -3.20 -10.61
C ILE A 133 -11.89 -3.98 -9.43
N VAL A 134 -11.31 -5.16 -9.67
CA VAL A 134 -10.73 -5.96 -8.57
C VAL A 134 -9.51 -5.27 -8.00
N ALA A 135 -8.59 -4.82 -8.86
CA ALA A 135 -7.38 -4.11 -8.44
C ALA A 135 -7.69 -2.81 -7.65
N VAL A 136 -8.66 -2.01 -8.09
CA VAL A 136 -9.06 -0.79 -7.36
C VAL A 136 -9.87 -1.13 -6.10
N GLY A 137 -10.74 -2.14 -6.18
CA GLY A 137 -11.63 -2.53 -5.10
C GLY A 137 -10.91 -3.01 -3.85
N THR A 138 -9.80 -3.74 -4.01
CA THR A 138 -8.99 -4.23 -2.88
C THR A 138 -8.26 -3.10 -2.15
N SER A 139 -7.82 -2.06 -2.86
CA SER A 139 -7.19 -0.87 -2.28
C SER A 139 -8.17 0.26 -1.92
N LEU A 140 -9.47 0.08 -2.17
CA LEU A 140 -10.48 1.10 -1.90
C LEU A 140 -10.58 1.47 -0.40
N PRO A 141 -10.56 0.53 0.56
CA PRO A 141 -10.56 0.88 1.98
C PRO A 141 -9.39 1.77 2.36
N GLU A 142 -8.19 1.45 1.85
CA GLU A 142 -6.95 2.19 2.09
C GLU A 142 -7.00 3.59 1.44
N LEU A 143 -7.56 3.68 0.24
CA LEU A 143 -7.78 4.95 -0.44
C LEU A 143 -8.72 5.84 0.38
N ILE A 144 -9.82 5.28 0.90
CA ILE A 144 -10.78 6.03 1.72
C ILE A 144 -10.12 6.52 3.01
N THR A 145 -9.38 5.66 3.73
CA THR A 145 -8.70 6.07 4.97
C THR A 145 -7.65 7.16 4.72
N SER A 146 -6.85 7.03 3.66
CA SER A 146 -5.86 8.05 3.29
C SER A 146 -6.51 9.37 2.85
N VAL A 147 -7.60 9.33 2.07
CA VAL A 147 -8.34 10.55 1.66
C VAL A 147 -8.96 11.23 2.87
N LEU A 148 -9.58 10.48 3.78
CA LEU A 148 -10.17 11.04 5.00
C LEU A 148 -9.10 11.66 5.91
N ALA A 149 -7.94 11.02 6.06
CA ALA A 149 -6.81 11.56 6.82
C ALA A 149 -6.29 12.87 6.19
N ALA A 150 -6.11 12.91 4.86
CA ALA A 150 -5.71 14.12 4.15
C ALA A 150 -6.75 15.25 4.28
N CYS A 151 -8.05 14.94 4.18
CA CYS A 151 -9.13 15.91 4.37
C CYS A 151 -9.20 16.47 5.80
N LYS A 152 -8.77 15.70 6.80
CA LYS A 152 -8.65 16.13 8.20
C LYS A 152 -7.39 16.96 8.49
N ASN A 153 -6.62 17.34 7.47
CA ASN A 153 -5.31 17.98 7.61
C ASN A 153 -4.27 17.13 8.37
N ASN A 154 -4.43 15.80 8.35
CA ASN A 154 -3.48 14.82 8.91
C ASN A 154 -2.77 14.06 7.78
N PRO A 155 -1.94 14.74 6.97
CA PRO A 155 -1.33 14.12 5.81
C PRO A 155 -0.25 13.09 6.11
N GLN A 156 0.37 13.19 7.29
CA GLN A 156 1.39 12.26 7.73
C GLN A 156 0.78 10.86 7.89
N LEU A 157 -0.44 10.81 8.42
CA LEU A 157 -1.25 9.60 8.51
C LEU A 157 -1.65 9.09 7.11
N ALA A 158 -2.03 9.99 6.20
CA ALA A 158 -2.37 9.61 4.83
C ALA A 158 -1.18 8.97 4.08
N LEU A 159 0.01 9.58 4.17
CA LEU A 159 1.24 9.06 3.58
C LEU A 159 1.70 7.77 4.29
N GLY A 160 1.57 7.71 5.62
CA GLY A 160 1.95 6.55 6.43
C GLY A 160 1.13 5.32 6.07
N ASN A 161 -0.18 5.53 5.85
CA ASN A 161 -1.07 4.48 5.37
C ASN A 161 -0.66 4.00 3.96
N ILE A 162 -0.40 4.90 3.01
CA ILE A 162 -0.03 4.52 1.63
C ILE A 162 1.28 3.72 1.60
N LEU A 163 2.33 4.22 2.26
CA LEU A 163 3.64 3.55 2.22
C LEU A 163 3.65 2.28 3.07
N GLY A 164 3.05 2.34 4.26
CA GLY A 164 2.95 1.22 5.18
C GLY A 164 2.20 0.05 4.55
N SER A 165 1.04 0.31 3.92
CA SER A 165 0.28 -0.70 3.19
C SER A 165 1.08 -1.32 2.06
N ASN A 166 1.82 -0.55 1.26
CA ASN A 166 2.63 -1.10 0.18
C ASN A 166 3.77 -2.00 0.70
N VAL A 167 4.50 -1.57 1.72
CA VAL A 167 5.55 -2.39 2.37
C VAL A 167 4.95 -3.66 2.97
N PHE A 168 3.81 -3.54 3.64
CA PHE A 168 3.10 -4.66 4.25
C PHE A 168 2.59 -5.66 3.19
N ASN A 169 2.03 -5.17 2.08
CA ASN A 169 1.54 -6.02 1.00
C ASN A 169 2.70 -6.79 0.34
N ILE A 170 3.82 -6.13 0.07
CA ILE A 170 4.98 -6.77 -0.54
C ILE A 170 5.67 -7.76 0.41
N LEU A 171 5.93 -7.37 1.66
CA LEU A 171 6.73 -8.20 2.56
C LEU A 171 5.89 -9.24 3.31
N MET A 172 4.73 -8.86 3.84
CA MET A 172 3.90 -9.75 4.63
C MET A 172 2.92 -10.55 3.77
N ILE A 173 2.08 -9.90 2.97
CA ILE A 173 1.02 -10.60 2.23
C ILE A 173 1.62 -11.50 1.14
N LEU A 174 2.46 -10.94 0.25
CA LEU A 174 3.16 -11.74 -0.76
C LEU A 174 4.12 -12.75 -0.13
N GLY A 175 4.84 -12.36 0.94
CA GLY A 175 5.72 -13.27 1.67
C GLY A 175 4.97 -14.49 2.22
N LEU A 176 3.87 -14.27 2.92
CA LEU A 176 3.05 -15.33 3.51
C LEU A 176 2.41 -16.22 2.45
N THR A 177 1.83 -15.62 1.41
CA THR A 177 1.18 -16.36 0.33
C THR A 177 2.19 -17.24 -0.42
N ALA A 178 3.36 -16.70 -0.78
CA ALA A 178 4.44 -17.44 -1.45
C ALA A 178 5.05 -18.53 -0.57
N SER A 179 5.20 -18.30 0.74
CA SER A 179 5.66 -19.34 1.68
C SER A 179 4.73 -20.55 1.76
N ILE A 180 3.43 -20.34 1.58
CA ILE A 180 2.43 -21.43 1.57
C ILE A 180 2.42 -22.12 0.19
N THR A 181 2.25 -21.33 -0.88
CA THR A 181 2.13 -21.84 -2.26
C THR A 181 2.97 -20.98 -3.20
N PRO A 182 3.87 -21.56 -4.01
CA PRO A 182 4.62 -20.81 -5.02
C PRO A 182 3.66 -20.04 -5.95
N ILE A 183 3.97 -18.76 -6.19
CA ILE A 183 3.13 -17.89 -6.99
C ILE A 183 3.72 -17.81 -8.40
N HIS A 184 2.97 -18.26 -9.40
CA HIS A 184 3.35 -18.13 -10.80
C HIS A 184 2.92 -16.75 -11.27
N VAL A 185 3.86 -15.97 -11.78
CA VAL A 185 3.64 -14.60 -12.21
C VAL A 185 3.44 -14.58 -13.72
N GLU A 186 2.17 -14.60 -14.13
CA GLU A 186 1.75 -14.53 -15.52
C GLU A 186 1.22 -13.13 -15.88
N GLY A 187 1.48 -12.67 -17.11
CA GLY A 187 0.96 -11.41 -17.62
C GLY A 187 1.67 -10.13 -17.14
N ILE A 188 2.62 -10.23 -16.20
CA ILE A 188 3.41 -9.09 -15.71
C ILE A 188 4.72 -8.98 -16.49
N ASN A 189 5.01 -7.79 -17.02
CA ASN A 189 6.21 -7.46 -17.78
C ASN A 189 7.20 -6.62 -16.96
N ALA A 190 8.44 -6.49 -17.49
CA ALA A 190 9.46 -5.60 -16.93
C ALA A 190 8.98 -4.15 -16.75
N ILE A 191 8.09 -3.67 -17.62
CA ILE A 191 7.50 -2.31 -17.53
C ILE A 191 6.69 -2.16 -16.24
N ASP A 192 5.96 -3.18 -15.81
CA ASP A 192 5.10 -3.13 -14.63
C ASP A 192 5.96 -3.00 -13.35
N PHE A 193 7.07 -3.74 -13.28
CA PHE A 193 8.08 -3.59 -12.21
C PHE A 193 8.77 -2.22 -12.24
N MET A 194 9.11 -1.72 -13.44
CA MET A 194 9.69 -0.39 -13.62
C MET A 194 8.74 0.72 -13.15
N VAL A 195 7.45 0.60 -13.45
CA VAL A 195 6.41 1.53 -13.00
C VAL A 195 6.26 1.49 -11.48
N MET A 196 6.27 0.30 -10.87
CA MET A 196 6.22 0.14 -9.41
C MET A 196 7.42 0.82 -8.72
N ILE A 197 8.65 0.52 -9.16
CA ILE A 197 9.87 1.14 -8.61
C ILE A 197 9.85 2.64 -8.88
N GLY A 198 9.54 3.06 -10.10
CA GLY A 198 9.48 4.45 -10.52
C GLY A 198 8.49 5.28 -9.71
N ALA A 199 7.30 4.76 -9.44
CA ALA A 199 6.29 5.41 -8.60
C ALA A 199 6.76 5.56 -7.15
N THR A 200 7.42 4.53 -6.61
CA THR A 200 7.95 4.56 -5.24
C THR A 200 9.11 5.55 -5.11
N VAL A 201 10.02 5.58 -6.09
CA VAL A 201 11.12 6.55 -6.18
C VAL A 201 10.59 7.97 -6.41
N ALA A 202 9.58 8.16 -7.26
CA ALA A 202 8.95 9.46 -7.45
C ALA A 202 8.33 9.97 -6.14
N THR A 203 7.70 9.09 -5.37
CA THR A 203 7.15 9.42 -4.04
C THR A 203 8.26 9.86 -3.08
N PHE A 204 9.42 9.19 -3.12
CA PHE A 204 10.61 9.61 -2.38
C PHE A 204 11.14 10.98 -2.81
N ILE A 205 11.27 11.22 -4.12
CA ILE A 205 11.78 12.49 -4.66
C ILE A 205 10.86 13.64 -4.26
N VAL A 206 9.55 13.49 -4.43
CA VAL A 206 8.55 14.50 -4.06
C VAL A 206 8.60 14.79 -2.56
N THR A 207 8.69 13.75 -1.74
CA THR A 207 8.71 13.91 -0.28
C THR A 207 10.02 14.51 0.24
N TYR A 208 11.16 14.24 -0.40
CA TYR A 208 12.49 14.53 0.16
C TYR A 208 13.28 15.65 -0.55
N THR A 209 13.12 15.79 -1.88
CA THR A 209 14.02 16.63 -2.71
C THR A 209 13.54 18.07 -2.81
N PHE A 210 12.24 18.34 -2.78
CA PHE A 210 11.74 19.65 -3.21
C PHE A 210 11.87 20.80 -2.20
N LYS A 211 12.39 20.58 -0.98
CA LYS A 211 12.55 21.59 0.12
C LYS A 211 11.28 22.34 0.55
N LYS A 212 10.27 22.45 -0.31
CA LYS A 212 8.90 22.74 0.02
C LYS A 212 8.40 21.50 0.75
N LYS A 213 8.28 21.60 2.05
CA LYS A 213 7.68 20.59 2.91
C LYS A 213 6.19 20.44 2.62
N LYS A 214 5.74 20.44 1.36
CA LYS A 214 4.32 20.40 1.02
C LYS A 214 4.10 19.56 -0.23
N PHE A 215 3.22 18.57 -0.10
CA PHE A 215 2.68 17.86 -1.24
C PHE A 215 1.70 18.82 -1.93
N ASP A 216 2.07 19.33 -3.09
CA ASP A 216 1.28 20.34 -3.79
C ASP A 216 0.27 19.67 -4.75
N ARG A 217 -0.77 20.41 -5.13
CA ARG A 217 -1.79 19.93 -6.07
C ARG A 217 -1.19 19.47 -7.40
N ALA A 218 -0.11 20.13 -7.83
CA ALA A 218 0.60 19.78 -9.05
C ALA A 218 1.22 18.37 -9.00
N GLU A 219 1.85 18.01 -7.87
CA GLU A 219 2.46 16.69 -7.69
C GLU A 219 1.39 15.60 -7.68
N GLY A 220 0.28 15.83 -6.95
CA GLY A 220 -0.87 14.91 -6.94
C GLY A 220 -1.48 14.73 -8.33
N MET A 221 -1.60 15.80 -9.13
CA MET A 221 -2.06 15.72 -10.51
C MET A 221 -1.11 14.91 -11.40
N ILE A 222 0.21 15.05 -11.21
CA ILE A 222 1.20 14.25 -11.94
C ILE A 222 1.04 12.77 -11.61
N PHE A 223 0.97 12.40 -10.32
CA PHE A 223 0.74 11.00 -9.93
C PHE A 223 -0.57 10.44 -10.49
N LEU A 224 -1.65 11.22 -10.47
CA LEU A 224 -2.93 10.80 -11.03
C LEU A 224 -2.86 10.59 -12.55
N LEU A 225 -2.19 11.50 -13.27
CA LEU A 225 -1.99 11.36 -14.72
C LEU A 225 -1.12 10.14 -15.06
N CYS A 226 -0.05 9.89 -14.30
CA CYS A 226 0.78 8.68 -14.45
C CYS A 226 -0.05 7.40 -14.20
N TYR A 227 -0.88 7.38 -13.15
CA TYR A 227 -1.77 6.26 -12.86
C TYR A 227 -2.77 6.02 -13.99
N ILE A 228 -3.45 7.07 -14.48
CA ILE A 228 -4.41 6.96 -15.59
C ILE A 228 -3.70 6.47 -16.87
N ALA A 229 -2.53 7.05 -17.20
CA ALA A 229 -1.76 6.64 -18.37
C ALA A 229 -1.33 5.17 -18.30
N TYR A 230 -0.87 4.71 -17.13
CA TYR A 230 -0.51 3.31 -16.92
C TYR A 230 -1.71 2.37 -17.01
N THR A 231 -2.86 2.73 -16.42
CA THR A 231 -4.09 1.95 -16.54
C THR A 231 -4.57 1.86 -17.99
N ILE A 232 -4.50 2.94 -18.77
CA ILE A 232 -4.84 2.91 -20.20
C ILE A 232 -3.87 2.02 -20.97
N TYR A 233 -2.56 2.14 -20.71
CA TYR A 233 -1.56 1.27 -21.31
C TYR A 233 -1.85 -0.22 -21.03
N LEU A 234 -2.23 -0.54 -19.79
CA LEU A 234 -2.57 -1.90 -19.39
C LEU A 234 -3.85 -2.40 -20.09
N LEU A 235 -4.85 -1.53 -20.28
CA LEU A 235 -6.09 -1.89 -20.98
C LEU A 235 -5.92 -2.09 -22.50
N MET A 236 -4.91 -1.47 -23.11
CA MET A 236 -4.64 -1.58 -24.54
C MET A 236 -3.74 -2.79 -24.90
N ARG A 237 -3.10 -3.37 -23.90
CA ARG A 237 -2.20 -4.52 -24.04
C ARG A 237 -2.97 -5.83 -24.02
#